data_AF-A0A2S7NRI8-F1
#
_entry.id   AF-A0A2S7NRI8-F1
#
_cell.length_a   1.000
_cell.length_b   1.000
_cell.length_c   1.000
_cell.angle_alpha   90.00
_cell.angle_beta   90.00
_cell.angle_gamma   90.00
#
_symmetry.space_group_name_H-M   'P 1'
#
loop_
_entity.id
_entity.type
_entity.pdbx_description
1 polymer ?
#
loop_
_entity_poly.entity_id
_entity_poly.type
_entity_poly.pdbx_seq_one_letter_code
_entity_poly.pdbx_strand_id
1 'polypeptide(L)'
;MTPSCLRDLYNIGNYTAKPDPKSRFGYAKYDALDVFLQKYAPYAVSQNFSYALINGGLDTQNSTLSDVEANIDIQYAASIGYKSNITYYSTGGLGFLVPDLDQPDQSDNQNEPYLDFLKYALALPDNQLPQTITTSYGEDEQSVPESYSKVVCKMFGQLGLRGVSVLFSSGDTGVGSACQTNDGKNTTRFLPIFPAACPYVTSVGATRYVDPEVAVLFSSGGFSDRFPRPAYQDDAVEGTV
;
A
#
# COMPACT_ATOMS: atom_id res chain seq x y z
N MET A 1 -12.95 14.70 -0.78
CA MET A 1 -12.65 14.62 -2.23
C MET A 1 -13.55 13.55 -2.85
N THR A 2 -13.99 13.67 -4.10
CA THR A 2 -14.75 12.61 -4.80
C THR A 2 -13.93 12.04 -5.96
N PRO A 3 -14.25 10.84 -6.47
CA PRO A 3 -13.57 10.28 -7.64
C PRO A 3 -13.64 11.19 -8.88
N SER A 4 -14.78 11.82 -9.15
CA SER A 4 -14.90 12.78 -10.26
C SER A 4 -13.94 13.96 -10.10
N CYS A 5 -13.85 14.55 -8.90
CA CYS A 5 -12.92 15.65 -8.65
C CYS A 5 -11.45 15.22 -8.80
N LEU A 6 -11.07 14.02 -8.37
CA LEU A 6 -9.71 13.50 -8.59
C LEU A 6 -9.41 13.33 -10.08
N ARG A 7 -10.39 12.85 -10.86
CA ARG A 7 -10.21 12.66 -12.30
C ARG A 7 -10.01 13.98 -13.03
N ASP A 8 -10.71 15.02 -12.61
CA ASP A 8 -10.53 16.36 -13.17
C ASP A 8 -9.21 16.97 -12.71
N LEU A 9 -8.91 16.89 -11.40
CA LEU A 9 -7.71 17.45 -10.79
C LEU A 9 -6.41 16.91 -11.41
N TYR A 10 -6.34 15.60 -11.62
CA TYR A 10 -5.16 14.92 -12.18
C TYR A 10 -5.27 14.66 -13.68
N ASN A 11 -6.14 15.38 -14.40
CA ASN A 11 -6.30 15.31 -15.85
C ASN A 11 -6.55 13.88 -16.40
N ILE A 12 -7.19 13.01 -15.61
CA ILE A 12 -7.65 11.68 -16.04
C ILE A 12 -8.88 11.82 -16.96
N GLY A 13 -9.71 12.85 -16.72
CA GLY A 13 -10.88 13.17 -17.53
C GLY A 13 -11.87 12.01 -17.62
N ASN A 14 -12.25 11.60 -18.83
CA ASN A 14 -13.14 10.47 -19.10
C ASN A 14 -12.40 9.16 -19.47
N TYR A 15 -11.08 9.11 -19.28
CA TYR A 15 -10.30 7.92 -19.58
C TYR A 15 -10.84 6.70 -18.84
N THR A 16 -11.14 5.65 -19.59
CA THR A 16 -11.55 4.36 -19.03
C THR A 16 -10.45 3.37 -19.31
N ALA A 17 -9.99 2.68 -18.27
CA ALA A 17 -8.96 1.65 -18.44
C ALA A 17 -9.47 0.59 -19.43
N LYS A 18 -8.57 0.11 -20.30
CA LYS A 18 -8.88 -1.08 -21.10
C LYS A 18 -8.89 -2.26 -20.14
N PRO A 19 -10.00 -3.04 -20.07
CA PRO A 19 -10.05 -4.22 -19.23
C PRO A 19 -8.87 -5.13 -19.57
N ASP A 20 -8.01 -5.39 -18.59
CA ASP A 20 -6.97 -6.38 -18.68
C ASP A 20 -7.25 -7.45 -17.62
N PRO A 21 -7.27 -8.75 -17.96
CA PRO A 21 -7.42 -9.83 -16.98
C PRO A 21 -6.37 -9.79 -15.86
N LYS A 22 -5.26 -9.06 -16.06
CA LYS A 22 -4.17 -8.88 -15.11
C LYS A 22 -4.31 -7.62 -14.24
N SER A 23 -5.31 -6.76 -14.36
CA SER A 23 -5.46 -5.67 -13.37
C SER A 23 -6.06 -6.24 -12.08
N ARG A 24 -5.51 -5.91 -10.90
CA ARG A 24 -6.03 -6.37 -9.59
C ARG A 24 -5.70 -5.39 -8.45
N PHE A 25 -6.66 -5.07 -7.59
CA PHE A 25 -6.48 -4.17 -6.43
C PHE A 25 -7.35 -4.63 -5.23
N GLY A 26 -6.90 -4.35 -3.99
CA GLY A 26 -7.56 -4.15 -2.67
C GLY A 26 -8.89 -4.83 -2.23
N TYR A 27 -9.31 -4.61 -0.95
CA TYR A 27 -10.53 -5.16 -0.27
C TYR A 27 -11.73 -4.23 -0.35
N ALA A 28 -12.96 -4.70 -0.29
CA ALA A 28 -14.06 -3.89 0.27
C ALA A 28 -15.20 -4.80 0.70
N LYS A 29 -16.20 -4.25 1.38
CA LYS A 29 -17.51 -4.88 1.40
C LYS A 29 -18.27 -4.54 0.12
N TYR A 30 -18.92 -5.53 -0.50
CA TYR A 30 -19.68 -5.33 -1.74
C TYR A 30 -20.79 -4.28 -1.57
N ASP A 31 -21.54 -4.33 -0.46
CA ASP A 31 -22.62 -3.40 -0.17
C ASP A 31 -22.13 -1.95 0.04
N ALA A 32 -21.00 -1.80 0.74
CA ALA A 32 -20.35 -0.51 0.93
C ALA A 32 -19.82 0.06 -0.40
N LEU A 33 -19.25 -0.79 -1.26
CA LEU A 33 -18.83 -0.39 -2.60
C LEU A 33 -20.02 0.07 -3.45
N ASP A 34 -21.11 -0.69 -3.48
CA ASP A 34 -22.31 -0.34 -4.25
C ASP A 34 -22.86 1.03 -3.85
N VAL A 35 -22.99 1.28 -2.55
CA VAL A 35 -23.44 2.57 -2.01
C VAL A 35 -22.47 3.70 -2.39
N PHE A 36 -21.17 3.46 -2.30
CA PHE A 36 -20.15 4.44 -2.70
C PHE A 36 -20.23 4.78 -4.18
N LEU A 37 -20.30 3.77 -5.06
CA LEU A 37 -20.33 3.95 -6.51
C LEU A 37 -21.60 4.69 -6.93
N GLN A 38 -22.77 4.32 -6.40
CA GLN A 38 -24.02 5.02 -6.68
C GLN A 38 -23.95 6.51 -6.31
N LYS A 39 -23.31 6.84 -5.19
CA LYS A 39 -23.28 8.20 -4.66
C LYS A 39 -22.16 9.07 -5.27
N TYR A 40 -20.97 8.52 -5.45
CA TYR A 40 -19.76 9.29 -5.75
C TYR A 40 -19.10 8.96 -7.10
N ALA A 41 -19.44 7.83 -7.71
CA ALA A 41 -18.91 7.42 -9.01
C ALA A 41 -19.99 6.71 -9.87
N PRO A 42 -21.10 7.39 -10.21
CA PRO A 42 -22.22 6.76 -10.91
C PRO A 42 -21.85 6.17 -12.28
N TYR A 43 -20.75 6.65 -12.88
CA TYR A 43 -20.18 6.10 -14.11
C TYR A 43 -19.55 4.71 -13.93
N ALA A 44 -19.28 4.30 -12.69
CA ALA A 44 -18.60 3.06 -12.34
C ALA A 44 -19.50 2.06 -11.58
N VAL A 45 -20.83 2.25 -11.53
CA VAL A 45 -21.77 1.38 -10.79
C VAL A 45 -21.77 -0.09 -11.22
N SER A 46 -21.22 -0.41 -12.38
CA SER A 46 -21.06 -1.80 -12.85
C SER A 46 -19.72 -2.43 -12.43
N GLN A 47 -18.86 -1.67 -11.75
CA GLN A 47 -17.56 -2.15 -11.31
C GLN A 47 -17.74 -3.10 -10.13
N ASN A 48 -16.91 -4.13 -10.10
CA ASN A 48 -16.85 -5.06 -8.99
C ASN A 48 -15.41 -5.55 -8.80
N PHE A 49 -15.20 -6.42 -7.82
CA PHE A 49 -13.93 -7.02 -7.47
C PHE A 49 -14.11 -8.50 -7.07
N SER A 50 -13.01 -9.24 -7.02
CA SER A 50 -12.96 -10.64 -6.58
C SER A 50 -12.02 -10.81 -5.39
N TYR A 51 -11.99 -12.01 -4.81
CA TYR A 51 -11.16 -12.35 -3.65
C TYR A 51 -10.10 -13.40 -4.00
N ALA A 52 -8.93 -13.26 -3.40
CA ALA A 52 -7.91 -14.29 -3.27
C ALA A 52 -7.54 -14.40 -1.78
N LEU A 53 -7.85 -15.55 -1.19
CA LEU A 53 -7.57 -15.84 0.21
C LEU A 53 -6.24 -16.57 0.32
N ILE A 54 -5.32 -16.03 1.10
CA ILE A 54 -3.94 -16.49 1.25
C ILE A 54 -3.71 -16.81 2.72
N ASN A 55 -3.07 -17.93 3.02
CA ASN A 55 -2.66 -18.31 4.38
C ASN A 55 -3.79 -18.25 5.43
N GLY A 56 -4.99 -18.73 5.08
CA GLY A 56 -6.15 -18.67 5.98
C GLY A 56 -6.79 -17.27 6.10
N GLY A 57 -6.46 -16.35 5.19
CA GLY A 57 -7.16 -15.08 5.05
C GLY A 57 -8.66 -15.27 4.90
N LEU A 58 -9.42 -14.31 5.41
CA LEU A 58 -10.87 -14.41 5.53
C LEU A 58 -11.58 -13.50 4.53
N ASP A 59 -12.78 -13.95 4.11
CA ASP A 59 -13.76 -13.08 3.48
C ASP A 59 -14.79 -12.65 4.54
N THR A 60 -14.70 -11.39 4.95
CA THR A 60 -15.45 -10.83 6.08
C THR A 60 -16.60 -9.92 5.65
N GLN A 61 -17.26 -10.21 4.51
CA GLN A 61 -18.41 -9.42 4.02
C GLN A 61 -19.47 -9.13 5.10
N ASN A 62 -19.74 -10.12 5.96
CA ASN A 62 -20.78 -10.03 7.00
C ASN A 62 -20.27 -9.53 8.36
N SER A 63 -19.01 -9.12 8.45
CA SER A 63 -18.44 -8.59 9.69
C SER A 63 -19.07 -7.25 10.04
N THR A 64 -19.33 -7.00 11.33
CA THR A 64 -19.74 -5.68 11.84
C THR A 64 -18.56 -4.84 12.31
N LEU A 65 -17.34 -5.37 12.21
CA LEU A 65 -16.12 -4.63 12.53
C LEU A 65 -15.89 -3.51 11.51
N SER A 66 -15.07 -2.54 11.92
CA SER A 66 -14.67 -1.42 11.07
C SER A 66 -13.65 -1.91 10.05
N ASP A 67 -13.94 -1.66 8.77
CA ASP A 67 -13.03 -1.97 7.66
C ASP A 67 -12.85 -0.71 6.80
N VAL A 68 -12.70 0.45 7.45
CA VAL A 68 -12.63 1.75 6.77
C VAL A 68 -11.48 1.79 5.77
N GLU A 69 -10.28 1.40 6.18
CA GLU A 69 -9.07 1.39 5.34
C GLU A 69 -9.27 0.52 4.10
N ALA A 70 -9.66 -0.71 4.37
CA ALA A 70 -9.87 -1.69 3.35
C ALA A 70 -10.97 -1.20 2.37
N ASN A 71 -12.11 -0.67 2.85
CA ASN A 71 -13.14 -0.08 1.97
C ASN A 71 -12.65 1.12 1.13
N ILE A 72 -11.86 2.04 1.69
CA ILE A 72 -11.42 3.22 0.93
C ILE A 72 -10.52 2.82 -0.25
N ASP A 73 -9.66 1.82 -0.06
CA ASP A 73 -8.79 1.28 -1.11
C ASP A 73 -9.58 0.86 -2.34
N ILE A 74 -10.60 0.01 -2.17
CA ILE A 74 -11.38 -0.46 -3.32
C ILE A 74 -12.35 0.56 -3.84
N GLN A 75 -12.96 1.39 -2.99
CA GLN A 75 -13.86 2.43 -3.47
C GLN A 75 -13.15 3.37 -4.44
N TYR A 76 -11.90 3.76 -4.13
CA TYR A 76 -11.10 4.58 -5.04
C TYR A 76 -10.48 3.77 -6.19
N ALA A 77 -9.98 2.55 -5.96
CA ALA A 77 -9.47 1.72 -7.04
C ALA A 77 -10.55 1.38 -8.09
N ALA A 78 -11.75 1.04 -7.64
CA ALA A 78 -12.92 0.75 -8.49
C ALA A 78 -13.40 1.97 -9.26
N SER A 79 -13.45 3.14 -8.62
CA SER A 79 -13.95 4.35 -9.26
C SER A 79 -12.94 5.03 -10.18
N ILE A 80 -11.65 5.04 -9.83
CA ILE A 80 -10.60 5.63 -10.68
C ILE A 80 -10.19 4.66 -11.78
N GLY A 81 -10.01 3.38 -11.44
CA GLY A 81 -9.62 2.30 -12.33
C GLY A 81 -10.78 1.64 -13.10
N TYR A 82 -11.92 2.32 -13.26
CA TYR A 82 -13.14 1.76 -13.85
C TYR A 82 -12.89 0.94 -15.13
N LYS A 83 -13.51 -0.24 -15.19
CA LYS A 83 -13.38 -1.35 -16.15
C LYS A 83 -12.12 -2.20 -16.04
N SER A 84 -11.23 -1.91 -15.08
CA SER A 84 -10.16 -2.83 -14.73
C SER A 84 -10.70 -4.02 -13.94
N ASN A 85 -10.06 -5.18 -14.06
CA ASN A 85 -10.27 -6.23 -13.07
C ASN A 85 -9.66 -5.79 -11.74
N ILE A 86 -10.27 -6.25 -10.65
CA ILE A 86 -9.91 -5.89 -9.29
C ILE A 86 -9.98 -7.18 -8.46
N THR A 87 -8.91 -7.50 -7.74
CA THR A 87 -8.86 -8.66 -6.84
C THR A 87 -8.26 -8.23 -5.52
N TYR A 88 -9.03 -8.45 -4.46
CA TYR A 88 -8.53 -8.35 -3.11
C TYR A 88 -7.67 -9.54 -2.75
N TYR A 89 -6.54 -9.25 -2.11
CA TYR A 89 -5.70 -10.26 -1.51
C TYR A 89 -5.84 -10.20 0.01
N SER A 90 -6.62 -11.14 0.58
CA SER A 90 -6.74 -11.31 2.02
C SER A 90 -5.67 -12.28 2.49
N THR A 91 -4.68 -11.80 3.24
CA THR A 91 -3.61 -12.66 3.77
C THR A 91 -3.80 -12.83 5.27
N GLY A 92 -3.93 -14.08 5.72
CA GLY A 92 -4.05 -14.40 7.13
C GLY A 92 -2.68 -14.42 7.83
N GLY A 93 -2.71 -14.21 9.14
CA GLY A 93 -1.52 -14.20 10.01
C GLY A 93 -0.95 -12.81 10.24
N LEU A 94 0.18 -12.77 10.93
CA LEU A 94 0.94 -11.55 11.23
C LEU A 94 2.40 -11.76 10.83
N GLY A 95 3.05 -10.69 10.43
CA GLY A 95 4.49 -10.62 10.23
C GLY A 95 5.28 -10.73 11.54
N PHE A 96 6.60 -10.78 11.43
CA PHE A 96 7.48 -10.78 12.59
C PHE A 96 7.58 -9.37 13.18
N LEU A 97 7.54 -9.27 14.51
CA LEU A 97 7.71 -8.02 15.25
C LEU A 97 9.05 -7.98 16.00
N VAL A 98 9.81 -6.92 15.79
CA VAL A 98 10.85 -6.40 16.67
C VAL A 98 10.19 -5.25 17.46
N PRO A 99 10.00 -5.37 18.78
CA PRO A 99 9.25 -4.35 19.52
C PRO A 99 9.84 -2.95 19.41
N ASP A 100 8.96 -1.95 19.41
CA ASP A 100 9.28 -0.53 19.53
C ASP A 100 8.26 0.19 20.42
N LEU A 101 8.18 1.51 20.37
CA LEU A 101 7.26 2.27 21.21
C LEU A 101 5.81 2.25 20.73
N ASP A 102 5.57 1.95 19.44
CA ASP A 102 4.22 1.85 18.87
C ASP A 102 3.67 0.42 19.01
N GLN A 103 4.55 -0.58 18.98
CA GLN A 103 4.23 -2.01 19.16
C GLN A 103 5.15 -2.63 20.23
N PRO A 104 4.87 -2.41 21.54
CA PRO A 104 5.79 -2.75 22.63
C PRO A 104 5.93 -4.25 22.90
N ASP A 105 4.96 -5.07 22.50
CA ASP A 105 5.08 -6.51 22.58
C ASP A 105 4.23 -7.26 21.53
N GLN A 106 4.31 -8.59 21.54
CA GLN A 106 3.65 -9.44 20.54
C GLN A 106 2.12 -9.35 20.56
N SER A 107 1.50 -8.88 21.64
CA SER A 107 0.06 -8.67 21.71
C SER A 107 -0.39 -7.41 20.96
N ASP A 108 0.53 -6.48 20.68
CA ASP A 108 0.32 -5.28 19.86
C ASP A 108 0.78 -5.45 18.41
N ASN A 109 1.23 -6.65 18.03
CA ASN A 109 1.76 -6.92 16.70
C ASN A 109 0.68 -6.72 15.62
N GLN A 110 0.93 -5.76 14.74
CA GLN A 110 0.13 -5.41 13.58
C GLN A 110 0.93 -5.52 12.27
N ASN A 111 2.15 -6.05 12.31
CA ASN A 111 2.99 -6.17 11.13
C ASN A 111 2.34 -7.08 10.08
N GLU A 112 2.37 -6.68 8.83
CA GLU A 112 1.69 -7.42 7.77
C GLU A 112 2.48 -8.68 7.35
N PRO A 113 1.78 -9.78 7.01
CA PRO A 113 2.40 -11.04 6.59
C PRO A 113 2.86 -11.02 5.11
N TYR A 114 3.62 -10.00 4.69
CA TYR A 114 4.06 -9.83 3.29
C TYR A 114 4.75 -11.03 2.69
N LEU A 115 5.50 -11.81 3.49
CA LEU A 115 6.18 -13.00 2.99
C LEU A 115 5.18 -14.05 2.46
N ASP A 116 4.04 -14.23 3.10
CA ASP A 116 3.03 -15.20 2.65
C ASP A 116 2.28 -14.70 1.41
N PHE A 117 1.96 -13.40 1.38
CA PHE A 117 1.42 -12.74 0.18
C PHE A 117 2.38 -12.90 -1.02
N LEU A 118 3.67 -12.59 -0.84
CA LEU A 118 4.64 -12.62 -1.91
C LEU A 118 4.98 -14.03 -2.39
N LYS A 119 5.01 -15.03 -1.49
CA LYS A 119 5.12 -16.44 -1.87
C LYS A 119 3.97 -16.85 -2.78
N TYR A 120 2.74 -16.48 -2.43
CA TYR A 120 1.57 -16.73 -3.25
C TYR A 120 1.68 -16.02 -4.61
N ALA A 121 1.94 -14.71 -4.61
CA ALA A 121 1.98 -13.90 -5.83
C ALA A 121 3.07 -14.37 -6.80
N LEU A 122 4.27 -14.65 -6.31
CA LEU A 122 5.38 -15.14 -7.14
C LEU A 122 5.16 -16.56 -7.67
N ALA A 123 4.32 -17.36 -7.02
CA ALA A 123 3.94 -18.69 -7.51
C ALA A 123 2.89 -18.65 -8.64
N LEU A 124 2.20 -17.53 -8.85
CA LEU A 124 1.24 -17.39 -9.94
C LEU A 124 1.95 -17.40 -11.30
N PRO A 125 1.34 -17.98 -12.36
CA PRO A 125 1.84 -17.84 -13.73
C PRO A 125 1.67 -16.39 -14.25
N ASP A 126 2.46 -15.98 -15.24
CA ASP A 126 2.49 -14.59 -15.75
C ASP A 126 1.14 -14.08 -16.28
N ASN A 127 0.26 -14.98 -16.72
CA ASN A 127 -1.09 -14.64 -17.19
C ASN A 127 -2.10 -14.43 -16.04
N GLN A 128 -1.73 -14.80 -14.82
CA GLN A 128 -2.53 -14.59 -13.60
C GLN A 128 -1.88 -13.57 -12.65
N LEU A 129 -0.66 -13.12 -12.94
CA LEU A 129 0.00 -12.11 -12.13
C LEU A 129 -0.65 -10.74 -12.39
N PRO A 130 -0.89 -9.93 -11.33
CA PRO A 130 -1.42 -8.60 -11.54
C PRO A 130 -0.41 -7.68 -12.22
N GLN A 131 -0.84 -6.70 -13.00
CA GLN A 131 0.03 -5.63 -13.54
C GLN A 131 0.38 -4.59 -12.48
N THR A 132 -0.53 -4.38 -11.53
CA THR A 132 -0.38 -3.38 -10.49
C THR A 132 -0.84 -4.00 -9.17
N ILE A 133 -0.08 -3.77 -8.11
CA ILE A 133 -0.45 -4.09 -6.73
C ILE A 133 -0.36 -2.77 -5.97
N THR A 134 -1.41 -2.45 -5.23
CA THR A 134 -1.43 -1.31 -4.31
C THR A 134 -1.73 -1.81 -2.91
N THR A 135 -1.16 -1.15 -1.91
CA THR A 135 -1.39 -1.42 -0.50
C THR A 135 -1.16 -0.16 0.31
N SER A 136 -2.02 0.08 1.27
CA SER A 136 -1.97 1.22 2.18
C SER A 136 -1.38 0.87 3.55
N TYR A 137 -0.96 -0.39 3.74
CA TYR A 137 -0.36 -0.88 4.97
C TYR A 137 1.17 -0.76 4.95
N GLY A 138 1.73 -0.47 6.12
CA GLY A 138 3.16 -0.35 6.36
C GLY A 138 3.49 -0.30 7.84
N GLU A 139 4.73 -0.61 8.17
CA GLU A 139 5.27 -0.66 9.52
C GLU A 139 6.48 0.27 9.65
N ASP A 140 6.78 0.71 10.87
CA ASP A 140 8.10 1.28 11.16
C ASP A 140 9.20 0.29 10.72
N GLU A 141 10.17 0.74 9.93
CA GLU A 141 11.20 -0.14 9.38
C GLU A 141 11.91 -0.89 10.51
N GLN A 142 12.18 -0.22 11.64
CA GLN A 142 12.80 -0.81 12.82
C GLN A 142 11.93 -1.86 13.54
N SER A 143 10.62 -1.87 13.35
CA SER A 143 9.70 -2.82 13.97
C SER A 143 9.69 -4.19 13.26
N VAL A 144 10.32 -4.27 12.09
CA VAL A 144 10.41 -5.47 11.26
C VAL A 144 11.83 -6.02 11.31
N PRO A 145 12.10 -7.34 11.39
CA PRO A 145 13.47 -7.85 11.35
C PRO A 145 14.21 -7.45 10.06
N GLU A 146 15.49 -7.05 10.18
CA GLU A 146 16.29 -6.63 9.02
C GLU A 146 16.46 -7.75 7.98
N SER A 147 16.64 -8.99 8.42
CA SER A 147 16.74 -10.14 7.51
C SER A 147 15.43 -10.38 6.74
N TYR A 148 14.29 -10.20 7.40
CA TYR A 148 12.97 -10.30 6.78
C TYR A 148 12.74 -9.20 5.74
N SER A 149 12.95 -7.94 6.11
CA SER A 149 12.74 -6.80 5.20
C SER A 149 13.63 -6.88 3.95
N LYS A 150 14.88 -7.33 4.08
CA LYS A 150 15.76 -7.58 2.92
C LYS A 150 15.25 -8.70 2.00
N VAL A 151 14.69 -9.77 2.54
CA VAL A 151 14.11 -10.87 1.73
C VAL A 151 12.84 -10.40 1.04
N VAL A 152 11.90 -9.81 1.78
CA VAL A 152 10.63 -9.30 1.26
C VAL A 152 10.87 -8.22 0.20
N CYS A 153 11.80 -7.29 0.43
CA CYS A 153 12.15 -6.27 -0.57
C CYS A 153 12.67 -6.88 -1.87
N LYS A 154 13.54 -7.90 -1.81
CA LYS A 154 13.99 -8.62 -3.01
C LYS A 154 12.84 -9.33 -3.72
N MET A 155 11.86 -9.86 -2.99
CA MET A 155 10.68 -10.50 -3.57
C MET A 155 9.76 -9.49 -4.28
N PHE A 156 9.63 -8.26 -3.77
CA PHE A 156 9.02 -7.16 -4.55
C PHE A 156 9.80 -6.87 -5.84
N GLY A 157 11.13 -6.86 -5.77
CA GLY A 157 11.99 -6.76 -6.97
C GLY A 157 11.74 -7.88 -7.99
N GLN A 158 11.51 -9.12 -7.53
CA GLN A 158 11.15 -10.24 -8.41
C GLN A 158 9.79 -10.04 -9.10
N LEU A 159 8.81 -9.44 -8.43
CA LEU A 159 7.56 -9.03 -9.07
C LEU A 159 7.80 -7.94 -10.13
N GLY A 160 8.64 -6.95 -9.81
CA GLY A 160 9.05 -5.92 -10.76
C GLY A 160 9.70 -6.50 -12.03
N LEU A 161 10.56 -7.51 -11.89
CA LEU A 161 11.15 -8.23 -13.03
C LEU A 161 10.12 -8.98 -13.88
N ARG A 162 8.96 -9.32 -13.31
CA ARG A 162 7.83 -9.93 -14.02
C ARG A 162 6.82 -8.89 -14.55
N GLY A 163 7.18 -7.61 -14.51
CA GLY A 163 6.39 -6.51 -15.07
C GLY A 163 5.25 -6.02 -14.16
N VAL A 164 5.33 -6.27 -12.85
CA VAL A 164 4.35 -5.77 -11.88
C VAL A 164 4.81 -4.44 -11.29
N SER A 165 3.96 -3.42 -11.35
CA SER A 165 4.13 -2.20 -10.56
C SER A 165 3.60 -2.40 -9.15
N VAL A 166 4.45 -2.25 -8.14
CA VAL A 166 4.05 -2.39 -6.73
C VAL A 166 4.09 -1.02 -6.07
N LEU A 167 2.96 -0.58 -5.54
CA LEU A 167 2.77 0.71 -4.91
C LEU A 167 2.44 0.53 -3.43
N PHE A 168 3.08 1.34 -2.59
CA PHE A 168 2.83 1.41 -1.15
C PHE A 168 2.52 2.85 -0.77
N SER A 169 1.58 3.07 0.14
CA SER A 169 1.49 4.35 0.86
C SER A 169 2.84 4.64 1.54
N SER A 170 3.21 5.92 1.66
CA SER A 170 4.43 6.29 2.37
C SER A 170 4.32 6.14 3.89
N GLY A 171 3.08 6.15 4.41
CA GLY A 171 2.74 6.20 5.84
C GLY A 171 2.02 7.50 6.25
N ASP A 172 1.41 7.46 7.44
CA ASP A 172 0.55 8.51 8.00
C ASP A 172 1.10 9.15 9.28
N THR A 173 2.41 9.02 9.53
CA THR A 173 3.05 9.49 10.77
C THR A 173 4.11 10.57 10.52
N GLY A 174 4.10 11.17 9.33
CA GLY A 174 5.13 12.13 8.92
C GLY A 174 6.52 11.49 8.99
N VAL A 175 7.46 12.12 9.69
CA VAL A 175 8.83 11.59 9.83
C VAL A 175 8.94 10.44 10.84
N GLY A 176 7.85 10.04 11.49
CA GLY A 176 7.79 8.91 12.43
C GLY A 176 6.85 9.18 13.61
N SER A 177 6.20 8.14 14.13
CA SER A 177 5.29 8.26 15.28
C SER A 177 6.06 8.55 16.57
N ALA A 178 6.92 7.61 17.01
CA ALA A 178 7.68 7.75 18.24
C ALA A 178 8.99 8.57 18.10
N CYS A 179 9.51 8.70 16.87
CA CYS A 179 10.77 9.39 16.56
C CYS A 179 11.97 8.95 17.44
N GLN A 180 12.08 7.66 17.76
CA GLN A 180 13.09 7.10 18.66
C GLN A 180 13.53 5.70 18.23
N THR A 181 14.84 5.42 18.35
CA THR A 181 15.40 4.10 18.07
C THR A 181 14.96 3.04 19.08
N ASN A 182 14.67 1.82 18.62
CA ASN A 182 14.38 0.65 19.46
C ASN A 182 15.63 -0.19 19.84
N ASP A 183 16.83 0.39 19.73
CA ASP A 183 18.12 -0.27 20.01
C ASP A 183 18.58 -0.17 21.49
N GLY A 184 17.68 0.31 22.37
CA GLY A 184 17.94 0.51 23.79
C GLY A 184 18.74 1.77 24.12
N LYS A 185 19.05 2.63 23.13
CA LYS A 185 19.79 3.89 23.36
C LYS A 185 18.90 5.13 23.41
N ASN A 186 17.61 4.99 23.11
CA ASN A 186 16.63 6.09 23.09
C ASN A 186 17.09 7.27 22.22
N THR A 187 17.73 6.99 21.08
CA THR A 187 18.25 8.05 20.21
C THR A 187 17.10 8.65 19.41
N THR A 188 16.96 9.98 19.43
CA THR A 188 15.99 10.67 18.56
C THR A 188 16.36 10.43 17.10
N ARG A 189 15.41 9.89 16.33
CA ARG A 189 15.61 9.54 14.93
C ARG A 189 14.28 9.57 14.18
N PHE A 190 14.30 9.95 12.91
CA PHE A 190 13.15 9.71 12.03
C PHE A 190 12.98 8.22 11.77
N LEU A 191 11.74 7.78 11.62
CA LEU A 191 11.38 6.38 11.50
C LEU A 191 10.87 6.14 10.07
N PRO A 192 11.72 5.64 9.16
CA PRO A 192 11.28 5.28 7.82
C PRO A 192 10.27 4.12 7.88
N ILE A 193 9.34 4.08 6.94
CA ILE A 193 8.29 3.06 6.86
C ILE A 193 8.68 1.95 5.88
N PHE A 194 8.53 0.70 6.28
CA PHE A 194 8.61 -0.48 5.42
C PHE A 194 7.19 -0.95 5.06
N PRO A 195 6.92 -1.47 3.84
CA PRO A 195 7.80 -1.60 2.68
C PRO A 195 8.08 -0.34 1.87
N ALA A 196 7.50 0.82 2.19
CA ALA A 196 7.69 2.07 1.44
C ALA A 196 9.17 2.45 1.19
N ALA A 197 10.05 2.13 2.14
CA ALA A 197 11.50 2.33 2.06
C ALA A 197 12.24 1.36 1.11
N CYS A 198 11.58 0.30 0.62
CA CYS A 198 12.19 -0.67 -0.29
C CYS A 198 12.41 -0.05 -1.70
N PRO A 199 13.63 -0.10 -2.26
CA PRO A 199 13.93 0.50 -3.57
C PRO A 199 13.28 -0.19 -4.78
N TYR A 200 12.45 -1.22 -4.58
CA TYR A 200 11.74 -1.94 -5.64
C TYR A 200 10.24 -1.69 -5.66
N VAL A 201 9.74 -0.77 -4.81
CA VAL A 201 8.35 -0.33 -4.82
C VAL A 201 8.28 1.17 -5.11
N THR A 202 7.11 1.62 -5.55
CA THR A 202 6.79 3.05 -5.63
C THR A 202 6.12 3.46 -4.32
N SER A 203 6.82 4.24 -3.49
CA SER A 203 6.22 4.88 -2.33
C SER A 203 5.42 6.11 -2.76
N VAL A 204 4.16 6.20 -2.31
CA VAL A 204 3.21 7.25 -2.69
C VAL A 204 2.87 8.09 -1.45
N GLY A 205 3.31 9.35 -1.46
CA GLY A 205 2.99 10.34 -0.42
C GLY A 205 1.63 11.01 -0.63
N ALA A 206 1.32 11.98 0.23
CA ALA A 206 0.05 12.69 0.24
C ALA A 206 0.19 14.21 0.18
N THR A 207 -0.80 14.85 -0.42
CA THR A 207 -0.94 16.30 -0.52
C THR A 207 -2.26 16.76 0.10
N ARG A 208 -2.38 18.07 0.34
CA ARG A 208 -3.64 18.75 0.66
C ARG A 208 -3.81 19.96 -0.25
N TYR A 209 -5.06 20.40 -0.38
CA TYR A 209 -5.49 21.47 -1.29
C TYR A 209 -5.42 21.07 -2.77
N VAL A 210 -5.53 22.04 -3.69
CA VAL A 210 -5.68 21.83 -5.14
C VAL A 210 -4.79 22.80 -5.91
N ASP A 211 -4.80 24.08 -5.54
CA ASP A 211 -3.99 25.10 -6.21
C ASP A 211 -3.57 26.18 -5.19
N PRO A 212 -2.35 26.08 -4.60
CA PRO A 212 -1.37 25.02 -4.79
C PRO A 212 -1.71 23.76 -3.97
N GLU A 213 -1.37 22.59 -4.50
CA GLU A 213 -1.17 21.41 -3.66
C GLU A 213 0.06 21.59 -2.77
N VAL A 214 -0.06 21.25 -1.49
CA VAL A 214 1.04 21.35 -0.52
C VAL A 214 1.15 20.05 0.28
N ALA A 215 2.31 19.83 0.90
CA ALA A 215 2.52 18.69 1.78
C ALA A 215 1.47 18.63 2.91
N VAL A 216 0.90 17.46 3.15
CA VAL A 216 0.05 17.20 4.32
C VAL A 216 0.91 16.66 5.47
N LEU A 217 0.60 17.10 6.70
CA LEU A 217 1.44 16.84 7.88
C LEU A 217 1.73 15.35 8.11
N PHE A 218 0.74 14.50 7.87
CA PHE A 218 0.84 13.07 8.12
C PHE A 218 1.59 12.32 7.02
N SER A 219 1.79 12.92 5.83
CA SER A 219 2.48 12.24 4.72
C SER A 219 3.88 11.86 5.16
N SER A 220 4.12 10.56 5.30
CA SER A 220 5.43 10.08 5.68
C SER A 220 6.46 10.26 4.57
N GLY A 221 7.72 10.39 4.97
CA GLY A 221 8.85 10.60 4.07
C GLY A 221 10.16 10.66 4.84
N GLY A 222 11.26 10.26 4.19
CA GLY A 222 12.57 10.18 4.81
C GLY A 222 13.52 9.28 4.03
N PHE A 223 14.52 8.73 4.74
CA PHE A 223 15.52 7.83 4.18
C PHE A 223 15.54 6.53 4.99
N SER A 224 15.67 5.41 4.30
CA SER A 224 15.82 4.09 4.92
C SER A 224 17.10 4.01 5.77
N ASP A 225 17.03 3.27 6.87
CA ASP A 225 18.19 2.89 7.67
C ASP A 225 18.87 1.61 7.14
N ARG A 226 18.21 0.89 6.22
CA ARG A 226 18.61 -0.45 5.74
C ARG A 226 18.99 -0.50 4.28
N PHE A 227 18.26 0.23 3.44
CA PHE A 227 18.39 0.18 1.99
C PHE A 227 19.22 1.37 1.51
N PRO A 228 20.37 1.14 0.84
CA PRO A 228 21.14 2.24 0.29
C PRO A 228 20.37 2.92 -0.85
N ARG A 229 20.67 4.21 -1.07
CA ARG A 229 20.11 4.98 -2.17
C ARG A 229 20.36 4.27 -3.50
N PRO A 230 19.32 3.94 -4.28
CA PRO A 230 19.50 3.37 -5.60
C PRO A 230 19.95 4.45 -6.59
N ALA A 231 20.79 4.07 -7.56
CA ALA A 231 21.41 5.02 -8.50
C ALA A 231 20.38 5.86 -9.30
N TYR A 232 19.18 5.34 -9.55
CA TYR A 232 18.13 6.08 -10.25
C TYR A 232 17.57 7.27 -9.45
N GLN A 233 17.91 7.39 -8.16
CA GLN A 233 17.55 8.50 -7.27
C GLN A 233 18.71 9.46 -6.99
N ASP A 234 19.93 9.20 -7.49
CA ASP A 234 21.11 10.01 -7.16
C ASP A 234 20.90 11.49 -7.50
N ASP A 235 20.53 11.81 -8.75
CA ASP A 235 20.31 13.18 -9.20
C ASP A 235 19.24 13.92 -8.37
N ALA A 236 18.13 13.23 -8.06
CA ALA A 236 17.02 13.81 -7.32
C ALA A 236 17.39 14.09 -5.87
N VAL A 237 18.13 13.19 -5.21
CA VAL A 237 18.51 13.35 -3.81
C VAL A 237 19.64 14.36 -3.67
N GLU A 238 20.65 14.35 -4.54
CA GLU A 238 21.76 15.31 -4.48
C GLU A 238 21.30 16.75 -4.72
N GLY A 239 20.27 16.96 -5.53
CA GLY A 239 19.64 18.27 -5.70
C GLY A 239 18.82 18.76 -4.50
N THR A 240 18.64 17.93 -3.46
CA THR A 240 17.80 18.21 -2.28
C THR A 240 18.61 18.51 -1.01
N VAL A 241 19.92 18.22 -1.01
CA VAL A 241 20.83 18.43 0.14
C VAL A 241 21.65 19.70 -0.01
#